data_AF-A0A9D6WQI1-F1
#
_entry.id   AF-A0A9D6WQI1-F1
#
_cell.length_a   1.000
_cell.length_b   1.000
_cell.length_c   1.000
_cell.angle_alpha   90.00
_cell.angle_beta   90.00
_cell.angle_gamma   90.00
#
_symmetry.space_group_name_H-M   'P 1'
#
loop_
_entity.id
_entity.type
_entity.pdbx_description
1 polymer ?
#
loop_
_entity_poly.entity_id
_entity_poly.type
_entity_poly.pdbx_seq_one_letter_code
_entity_poly.pdbx_strand_id
1 'polypeptide(L)'
;MPQFKFPVLQGQQTVFPKDHICPWCGARKLSDPPGMAILNAGAMKPTAPECYTMAMDDAAFMTLTWHSNDPANYDDASVEIAERVNTGQFELYFCSTACLRAFLNYCIDELERRRGSNLSSTLQTFKNKPRVRGYPKGRPRK
;
A
#
# COMPACT_ATOMS: atom_id res chain seq x y z
N MET A 1 4.53 -19.53 -0.01
CA MET A 1 4.59 -18.17 -0.59
C MET A 1 5.54 -17.34 0.26
N PRO A 2 6.30 -16.41 -0.32
CA PRO A 2 7.11 -15.49 0.48
C PRO A 2 6.22 -14.70 1.44
N GLN A 3 6.72 -14.44 2.64
CA GLN A 3 6.05 -13.61 3.63
C GLN A 3 6.76 -12.25 3.63
N PHE A 4 6.10 -11.23 3.09
CA PHE A 4 6.64 -9.88 3.12
C PHE A 4 6.27 -9.18 4.42
N LYS A 5 7.19 -8.33 4.88
CA LYS A 5 6.87 -7.31 5.87
C LYS A 5 6.73 -5.99 5.12
N PHE A 6 5.58 -5.35 5.25
CA PHE A 6 5.34 -4.02 4.72
C PHE A 6 5.84 -2.94 5.70
N PRO A 7 6.40 -1.82 5.22
CA PRO A 7 6.74 -1.56 3.81
C PRO A 7 7.93 -2.37 3.31
N VAL A 8 7.95 -2.70 2.02
CA VAL A 8 9.08 -3.42 1.40
C VAL A 8 10.27 -2.50 1.11
N LEU A 9 10.02 -1.18 1.09
CA LEU A 9 11.01 -0.13 0.88
C LEU A 9 10.82 1.03 1.86
N GLN A 10 11.92 1.51 2.44
CA GLN A 10 11.92 2.65 3.35
C GLN A 10 13.27 3.38 3.37
N GLY A 11 13.24 4.70 3.62
CA GLY A 11 14.43 5.51 3.87
C GLY A 11 15.29 5.71 2.61
N GLN A 12 16.58 5.40 2.70
CA GLN A 12 17.53 5.61 1.58
C GLN A 12 17.53 4.48 0.56
N GLN A 13 16.68 3.46 0.73
CA GLN A 13 16.64 2.34 -0.21
C GLN A 13 15.76 2.68 -1.41
N THR A 14 16.38 2.80 -2.59
CA THR A 14 15.71 3.15 -3.84
C THR A 14 15.43 1.95 -4.74
N VAL A 15 16.09 0.82 -4.49
CA VAL A 15 15.94 -0.41 -5.27
C VAL A 15 15.71 -1.58 -4.33
N PHE A 16 14.77 -2.44 -4.68
CA PHE A 16 14.53 -3.72 -4.01
C PHE A 16 14.29 -4.84 -5.01
N PRO A 17 14.89 -6.04 -4.80
CA PRO A 17 15.84 -6.39 -3.74
C PRO A 17 17.29 -6.00 -4.11
N LYS A 18 18.17 -5.94 -3.10
CA LYS A 18 19.59 -5.53 -3.28
C LYS A 18 20.53 -6.64 -3.75
N ASP A 19 20.14 -7.89 -3.56
CA ASP A 19 21.00 -9.08 -3.70
C ASP A 19 20.81 -9.82 -5.03
N HIS A 20 20.09 -9.21 -5.98
CA HIS A 20 19.72 -9.81 -7.26
C HIS A 20 18.92 -11.13 -7.15
N ILE A 21 18.33 -11.41 -5.98
CA ILE A 21 17.46 -12.56 -5.76
C ILE A 21 16.02 -12.11 -5.93
N CYS A 22 15.26 -12.68 -6.88
CA CYS A 22 13.85 -12.35 -7.06
C CYS A 22 13.10 -12.47 -5.73
N PRO A 23 12.46 -11.40 -5.24
CA PRO A 23 11.92 -11.39 -3.89
C PRO A 23 10.68 -12.30 -3.78
N TRP A 24 10.09 -12.65 -4.93
CA TRP A 24 8.93 -13.53 -4.99
C TRP A 24 9.30 -15.02 -5.01
N CYS A 25 10.14 -15.43 -5.96
CA CYS A 25 10.44 -16.85 -6.20
C CYS A 25 11.81 -17.31 -5.69
N GLY A 26 12.65 -16.40 -5.20
CA GLY A 26 14.00 -16.70 -4.72
C GLY A 26 15.02 -17.02 -5.82
N ALA A 27 14.65 -16.91 -7.10
CA ALA A 27 15.57 -17.17 -8.20
C ALA A 27 16.63 -16.05 -8.32
N ARG A 28 17.91 -16.42 -8.43
CA ARG A 28 19.03 -15.53 -8.77
C ARG A 28 19.03 -15.20 -10.27
N LYS A 29 18.02 -14.45 -10.70
CA LYS A 29 17.76 -14.11 -12.11
C LYS A 29 17.59 -12.61 -12.35
N LEU A 30 17.95 -11.75 -11.39
CA LEU A 30 17.88 -10.29 -11.55
C LEU A 30 19.19 -9.69 -12.08
N SER A 31 20.03 -10.52 -12.72
CA SER A 31 21.31 -10.15 -13.31
C SER A 31 21.59 -11.05 -14.53
N ASP A 32 22.30 -10.48 -15.49
CA ASP A 32 22.49 -10.95 -16.87
C ASP A 32 22.97 -12.41 -17.07
N PRO A 33 22.45 -13.17 -18.06
CA PRO A 33 21.17 -13.02 -18.77
C PRO A 33 20.11 -13.93 -18.13
N PRO A 34 18.95 -13.39 -17.68
CA PRO A 34 17.88 -12.93 -18.58
C PRO A 34 17.18 -11.61 -18.12
N GLY A 35 16.33 -11.04 -18.98
CA GLY A 35 15.57 -9.81 -18.69
C GLY A 35 14.68 -9.87 -17.43
N MET A 36 14.30 -8.70 -16.92
CA MET A 36 13.54 -8.54 -15.67
C MET A 36 12.31 -7.65 -15.85
N ALA A 37 11.33 -7.80 -14.96
CA ALA A 37 10.20 -6.89 -14.83
C ALA A 37 10.48 -5.88 -13.70
N ILE A 38 10.20 -4.61 -13.97
CA ILE A 38 10.45 -3.50 -13.04
C ILE A 38 9.12 -2.80 -12.75
N LEU A 39 8.81 -2.61 -11.46
CA LEU A 39 7.78 -1.69 -11.01
C LEU A 39 8.47 -0.44 -10.46
N ASN A 40 8.39 0.66 -11.20
CA ASN A 40 8.92 1.96 -10.81
C ASN A 40 7.79 2.86 -10.31
N ALA A 41 8.05 3.64 -9.25
CA ALA A 41 7.16 4.68 -8.79
C ALA A 41 7.93 5.86 -8.20
N GLY A 42 7.33 7.05 -8.23
CA GLY A 42 7.94 8.25 -7.71
C GLY A 42 7.36 9.52 -8.31
N ALA A 43 8.09 10.63 -8.15
CA ALA A 43 7.74 11.93 -8.67
C ALA A 43 8.84 12.48 -9.58
N MET A 44 8.42 13.34 -10.50
CA MET A 44 9.29 14.18 -11.31
C MET A 44 8.95 15.66 -11.07
N LYS A 45 9.97 16.52 -11.06
CA LYS A 45 9.83 17.97 -10.95
C LYS A 45 9.99 18.60 -12.34
N PRO A 46 9.08 19.50 -12.77
CA PRO A 46 9.27 20.25 -14.01
C PRO A 46 10.46 21.21 -13.86
N THR A 47 11.30 21.28 -14.89
CA THR A 47 12.47 22.18 -14.92
C THR A 47 12.38 23.22 -16.04
N ALA A 48 11.59 22.94 -17.09
CA ALA A 48 11.25 23.83 -18.18
C ALA A 48 9.96 23.30 -18.88
N PRO A 49 9.37 24.00 -19.86
CA PRO A 49 8.29 23.44 -20.67
C PRO A 49 8.71 22.08 -21.25
N GLU A 50 7.89 21.06 -21.01
CA GLU A 50 8.12 19.67 -21.45
C GLU A 50 9.41 19.01 -20.91
N CYS A 51 10.09 19.62 -19.93
CA CYS A 51 11.31 19.09 -19.32
C CYS A 51 11.06 18.75 -17.85
N TYR A 52 11.50 17.56 -17.44
CA TYR A 52 11.32 17.05 -16.09
C TYR A 52 12.61 16.43 -15.57
N THR A 53 12.85 16.55 -14.27
CA THR A 53 13.94 15.88 -13.55
C THR A 53 13.39 15.04 -12.41
N MET A 54 14.17 14.11 -11.89
CA MET A 54 13.79 13.35 -10.70
C MET A 54 13.64 14.28 -9.50
N ALA A 55 12.59 14.07 -8.71
CA ALA A 55 12.32 14.81 -7.49
C ALA A 55 13.24 14.40 -6.33
N MET A 56 14.56 14.51 -6.49
CA MET A 56 15.58 13.92 -5.59
C MET A 56 15.50 14.41 -4.13
N ASP A 57 14.89 15.56 -3.91
CA ASP A 57 14.68 16.22 -2.62
C ASP A 57 13.30 15.90 -2.00
N ASP A 58 12.47 15.10 -2.67
CA ASP A 58 11.18 14.65 -2.17
C ASP A 58 11.23 13.19 -1.66
N ALA A 59 10.26 12.83 -0.82
CA ALA A 59 10.05 11.45 -0.41
C ALA A 59 9.02 10.78 -1.33
N ALA A 60 9.36 9.61 -1.87
CA ALA A 60 8.41 8.75 -2.58
C ALA A 60 7.70 7.79 -1.62
N PHE A 61 6.48 7.42 -1.98
CA PHE A 61 5.70 6.39 -1.30
C PHE A 61 4.82 5.67 -2.32
N MET A 62 4.35 4.49 -1.96
CA MET A 62 3.30 3.79 -2.70
C MET A 62 2.43 3.04 -1.70
N THR A 63 1.14 3.33 -1.75
CA THR A 63 0.15 2.76 -0.84
C THR A 63 -1.02 2.25 -1.66
N LEU A 64 -1.47 1.03 -1.36
CA LEU A 64 -2.78 0.55 -1.79
C LEU A 64 -3.79 0.86 -0.69
N THR A 65 -4.86 1.57 -1.04
CA THR A 65 -5.88 1.97 -0.08
C THR A 65 -7.24 1.47 -0.55
N TRP A 66 -7.96 0.82 0.35
CA TRP A 66 -9.39 0.63 0.24
C TRP A 66 -10.08 1.73 1.03
N HIS A 67 -10.97 2.45 0.37
CA HIS A 67 -11.77 3.51 0.99
C HIS A 67 -13.25 3.21 0.71
N SER A 68 -14.02 2.99 1.77
CA SER A 68 -15.47 2.81 1.66
C SER A 68 -16.16 4.18 1.61
N ASN A 69 -17.15 4.34 0.74
CA ASN A 69 -18.04 5.50 0.76
C ASN A 69 -19.40 5.17 1.40
N ASP A 70 -19.54 4.01 2.04
CA ASP A 70 -20.74 3.64 2.78
C ASP A 70 -20.72 4.32 4.16
N PRO A 71 -21.62 5.29 4.44
CA PRO A 71 -21.67 5.97 5.73
C PRO A 71 -22.01 5.02 6.89
N ALA A 72 -22.67 3.89 6.61
CA ALA A 72 -23.02 2.89 7.60
C ALA A 72 -21.86 1.93 7.91
N ASN A 73 -20.91 1.78 6.97
CA ASN A 73 -19.75 0.90 7.08
C ASN A 73 -18.49 1.64 6.60
N TYR A 74 -17.99 2.53 7.46
CA TYR A 74 -16.65 3.10 7.32
C TYR A 74 -15.63 1.99 7.53
N ASP A 75 -15.15 1.45 6.42
CA ASP A 75 -14.15 0.38 6.37
C ASP A 75 -13.03 0.89 5.49
N ASP A 76 -11.98 1.40 6.12
CA ASP A 76 -10.77 1.88 5.48
C ASP A 76 -9.62 0.93 5.83
N ALA A 77 -8.82 0.62 4.81
CA ALA A 77 -7.62 -0.18 4.97
C ALA A 77 -6.54 0.33 4.03
N SER A 78 -5.29 0.25 4.47
CA SER A 78 -4.13 0.59 3.65
C SER A 78 -3.05 -0.48 3.76
N VAL A 79 -2.27 -0.63 2.69
CA VAL A 79 -1.02 -1.38 2.64
C VAL A 79 0.05 -0.47 2.06
N GLU A 80 0.98 -0.08 2.91
CA GLU A 80 2.14 0.74 2.56
C GLU A 80 3.17 -0.18 1.88
N ILE A 81 3.23 -0.15 0.55
CA ILE A 81 4.23 -0.93 -0.21
C ILE A 81 5.60 -0.29 -0.05
N ALA A 82 5.69 1.03 -0.21
CA ALA A 82 6.89 1.81 0.03
C ALA A 82 6.54 3.02 0.91
N GLU A 83 7.37 3.30 1.92
CA GLU A 83 7.15 4.38 2.86
C GLU A 83 8.38 5.29 2.93
N ARG A 84 8.22 6.59 2.65
CA ARG A 84 9.28 7.60 2.83
C ARG A 84 10.63 7.18 2.19
N VAL A 85 10.63 6.90 0.89
CA VAL A 85 11.87 6.68 0.13
C VAL A 85 12.48 8.02 -0.27
N ASN A 86 13.62 8.37 0.32
CA ASN A 86 14.18 9.74 0.37
C ASN A 86 14.91 10.21 -0.91
N THR A 87 14.52 9.70 -2.07
CA THR A 87 15.16 10.08 -3.35
C THR A 87 14.13 10.42 -4.44
N GLY A 88 12.87 10.56 -4.06
CA GLY A 88 11.77 10.88 -4.96
C GLY A 88 11.33 9.75 -5.89
N GLN A 89 12.09 8.66 -6.02
CA GLN A 89 11.76 7.51 -6.86
C GLN A 89 12.26 6.19 -6.25
N PHE A 90 11.63 5.10 -6.64
CA PHE A 90 12.09 3.76 -6.29
C PHE A 90 11.68 2.71 -7.32
N GLU A 91 12.34 1.55 -7.25
CA GLU A 91 12.14 0.44 -8.16
C GLU A 91 12.07 -0.91 -7.43
N LEU A 92 11.09 -1.72 -7.81
CA LEU A 92 10.96 -3.12 -7.39
C LEU A 92 11.25 -4.04 -8.57
N TYR A 93 12.24 -4.92 -8.43
CA TYR A 93 12.70 -5.82 -9.49
C TYR A 93 12.18 -7.25 -9.29
N PHE A 94 11.73 -7.85 -10.39
CA PHE A 94 11.20 -9.21 -10.44
C PHE A 94 11.77 -9.96 -11.64
N CYS A 95 12.06 -11.26 -11.49
CA CYS A 95 12.67 -12.03 -12.58
C CYS A 95 11.68 -12.36 -13.73
N SER A 96 10.41 -11.98 -13.62
CA SER A 96 9.37 -12.17 -14.63
C SER A 96 8.13 -11.35 -14.30
N THR A 97 7.28 -11.12 -15.29
CA THR A 97 5.94 -10.53 -15.09
C THR A 97 5.03 -11.41 -14.25
N ALA A 98 5.24 -12.74 -14.23
CA ALA A 98 4.51 -13.65 -13.35
C ALA A 98 4.83 -13.41 -11.87
N CYS A 99 6.10 -13.17 -11.52
CA CYS A 99 6.52 -12.82 -10.16
C CYS A 99 5.99 -11.45 -9.73
N LEU A 100 6.04 -10.45 -10.63
CA LEU A 100 5.44 -9.13 -10.38
C LEU A 100 3.93 -9.24 -10.13
N ARG A 101 3.19 -9.97 -10.98
CA ARG A 101 1.74 -10.19 -10.80
C ARG A 101 1.44 -10.82 -9.44
N ALA A 102 2.19 -11.86 -9.08
CA ALA A 102 1.97 -12.57 -7.83
C ALA A 102 2.27 -11.68 -6.60
N PHE A 103 3.28 -10.82 -6.68
CA PHE A 103 3.53 -9.79 -5.67
C PHE A 103 2.37 -8.78 -5.55
N LEU A 104 1.85 -8.27 -6.67
CA LEU A 104 0.71 -7.34 -6.65
C LEU A 104 -0.54 -7.99 -6.05
N ASN A 105 -0.84 -9.24 -6.44
CA ASN A 105 -1.93 -10.00 -5.84
C ASN A 105 -1.73 -10.17 -4.33
N TYR A 106 -0.51 -10.48 -3.88
CA TYR A 106 -0.22 -10.56 -2.45
C TYR A 106 -0.46 -9.23 -1.71
N CYS A 107 -0.16 -8.09 -2.33
CA CYS A 107 -0.47 -6.78 -1.74
C CYS A 107 -1.98 -6.55 -1.62
N ILE A 108 -2.77 -7.04 -2.59
CA ILE A 108 -4.24 -7.01 -2.54
C ILE A 108 -4.77 -7.95 -1.45
N ASP A 109 -4.26 -9.19 -1.38
CA ASP A 109 -4.66 -10.16 -0.34
C ASP A 109 -4.39 -9.59 1.07
N GLU A 110 -3.25 -8.92 1.26
CA GLU A 110 -2.93 -8.24 2.52
C GLU A 110 -3.89 -7.08 2.82
N LEU A 111 -4.28 -6.31 1.80
CA LEU A 111 -5.27 -5.23 1.94
C LEU A 111 -6.63 -5.79 2.38
N GLU A 112 -7.10 -6.85 1.73
CA GLU A 112 -8.35 -7.53 2.07
C GLU A 112 -8.31 -8.11 3.49
N ARG A 113 -7.16 -8.67 3.90
CA ARG A 113 -6.96 -9.19 5.26
C ARG A 113 -7.02 -8.07 6.32
N ARG A 114 -6.39 -6.92 6.07
CA ARG A 114 -6.45 -5.75 6.97
C ARG A 114 -7.88 -5.23 7.09
N ARG A 115 -8.60 -5.16 5.97
CA ARG A 115 -10.01 -4.78 5.91
C ARG A 115 -10.91 -5.73 6.74
N GLY A 116 -10.77 -7.05 6.54
CA GLY A 116 -11.52 -8.05 7.31
C GLY A 116 -11.24 -8.01 8.82
N SER A 117 -10.02 -7.63 9.22
CA SER A 117 -9.65 -7.45 10.62
C SER A 117 -10.33 -6.23 11.26
N ASN A 118 -10.46 -5.13 10.51
CA ASN A 118 -11.10 -3.88 10.97
C ASN A 118 -12.62 -4.02 11.13
N LEU A 119 -13.27 -4.83 10.28
CA LEU A 119 -14.70 -5.15 10.42
C LEU A 119 -14.99 -5.94 11.71
N SER A 120 -14.11 -6.87 12.09
CA SER A 120 -14.30 -7.69 13.29
C SER A 120 -14.18 -6.87 14.59
N SER A 121 -13.29 -5.87 14.66
CA SER A 121 -13.14 -4.99 15.83
C SER A 121 -14.29 -4.00 15.96
N THR A 122 -14.81 -3.51 14.83
CA THR A 122 -15.95 -2.58 14.78
C THR A 122 -17.24 -3.26 15.26
N LEU A 123 -17.53 -4.48 14.82
CA LEU A 123 -18.72 -5.23 15.24
C LEU A 123 -18.73 -5.59 16.74
N GLN A 124 -17.56 -5.79 17.37
CA GLN A 124 -17.47 -5.99 18.81
C GLN A 124 -17.82 -4.72 19.60
N THR A 125 -17.48 -3.54 19.07
CA THR A 125 -17.75 -2.26 19.71
C THR A 125 -19.26 -1.94 19.70
N PHE A 126 -19.98 -2.31 18.63
CA PHE A 126 -21.43 -2.10 18.55
C PHE A 126 -22.25 -3.02 19.47
N LYS A 127 -21.77 -4.24 19.75
CA LYS A 127 -22.44 -5.14 20.72
C LYS A 127 -22.34 -4.67 22.17
N ASN A 128 -21.31 -3.87 22.49
CA ASN A 128 -21.04 -3.38 23.84
C ASN A 128 -21.53 -1.94 24.10
N LYS A 129 -22.12 -1.26 23.11
CA LYS A 129 -22.74 0.04 23.35
C LYS A 129 -24.02 -0.15 24.18
N PRO A 130 -24.13 0.42 25.40
CA PRO A 130 -25.38 0.37 26.15
C PRO A 130 -26.48 1.00 25.32
N ARG A 131 -27.62 0.30 25.19
CA ARG A 131 -28.83 0.85 24.57
C ARG A 131 -29.15 2.18 25.25
N VAL A 132 -28.88 3.28 24.57
CA VAL A 132 -29.22 4.61 25.05
C VAL A 132 -30.74 4.64 25.21
N ARG A 133 -31.21 4.73 26.45
CA ARG A 133 -32.63 4.84 26.76
C ARG A 133 -33.17 6.13 26.17
N GLY A 134 -34.11 5.98 25.24
CA GLY A 134 -35.19 6.90 24.86
C GLY A 134 -34.85 8.39 24.83
N TYR A 135 -34.83 8.97 23.63
CA TYR A 135 -34.97 10.41 23.47
C TYR A 135 -36.27 10.89 24.14
N PRO A 136 -36.24 11.91 25.01
CA PRO A 136 -37.45 12.50 25.56
C PRO A 136 -38.25 13.15 24.42
N LYS A 137 -39.52 12.76 24.30
CA LYS A 137 -40.46 13.33 23.33
C LYS A 137 -40.53 14.85 23.55
N GLY A 138 -40.20 15.62 22.52
CA GLY A 138 -40.25 17.07 22.53
C GLY A 138 -41.65 17.58 22.90
N ARG A 139 -41.71 18.60 23.75
CA ARG A 139 -42.96 19.28 24.08
C ARG A 139 -43.45 20.10 22.87
N PRO A 140 -44.75 20.14 22.60
CA PRO A 140 -45.31 21.00 21.58
C PRO A 140 -45.12 22.47 21.98
N ARG A 141 -44.65 23.29 21.03
CA ARG A 141 -44.66 24.76 21.16
C ARG A 141 -46.10 25.24 20.96
N LYS A 142 -46.57 26.08 21.89
CA LYS A 142 -47.83 26.84 21.77
C LYS A 142 -47.62 28.03 20.85
#